data_AF-A0A5C6RQM3-F1
#
_entry.id   AF-A0A5C6RQM3-F1
#
_cell.length_a   1.000
_cell.length_b   1.000
_cell.length_c   1.000
_cell.angle_alpha   90.00
_cell.angle_beta   90.00
_cell.angle_gamma   90.00
#
_symmetry.space_group_name_H-M   'P 1'
#
loop_
_entity.id
_entity.type
_entity.pdbx_description
1 polymer ?
#
loop_
_entity_poly.entity_id
_entity_poly.type
_entity_poly.pdbx_seq_one_letter_code
_entity_poly.pdbx_strand_id
1 'polypeptide(L)'
;MGRLWGMMLIGSLLLSACGLQRQTAAALVHLPPPPLSASFAPEPGPTAFEPDFCLPVLLTPLPIPPPPIPERQPASDSIYYNLPLPPLPRYPVAQDTQSLAAYLDFLAAFYEEQGIRYRSAPLTDCSGLMHRIFRNLQEACPSLDFPSPATARSSRALARWYYDRGQLSIIHHAADSSHLIRPGALLFFGRNGRRFRSPDIGQLCHSRGIQHIGLVVSVDYDADGTVAAYTLLHAPRPGQSISRVNRYRTNPKAPHLPAYGNWGQQWVAVAHLISEPPPDLP
;
A
#
# COMPACT_ATOMS: atom_id res chain seq x y z
N MET A 1 15.16 -52.83 43.39
CA MET A 1 14.43 -53.70 42.45
C MET A 1 14.21 -52.86 41.20
N GLY A 2 15.07 -52.90 40.17
CA GLY A 2 15.19 -53.97 39.14
C GLY A 2 13.92 -53.99 38.27
N ARG A 3 13.88 -53.86 36.95
CA ARG A 3 14.76 -54.12 35.78
C ARG A 3 14.30 -53.18 34.64
N LEU A 4 15.10 -52.63 33.71
CA LEU A 4 15.97 -53.20 32.65
C LEU A 4 15.23 -53.84 31.44
N TRP A 5 15.54 -53.28 30.26
CA TRP A 5 15.51 -53.80 28.87
C TRP A 5 14.25 -53.74 27.99
N GLY A 6 14.48 -53.29 26.75
CA GLY A 6 13.57 -53.40 25.60
C GLY A 6 14.07 -52.70 24.32
N MET A 7 15.30 -53.00 23.88
CA MET A 7 15.79 -52.71 22.52
C MET A 7 15.27 -53.76 21.52
N MET A 8 15.42 -53.44 20.22
CA MET A 8 15.42 -54.30 19.01
C MET A 8 14.06 -54.56 18.33
N LEU A 9 13.92 -54.63 16.99
CA LEU A 9 14.70 -54.33 15.77
C LEU A 9 13.75 -54.69 14.59
N ILE A 10 14.19 -54.45 13.33
CA ILE A 10 13.67 -54.99 12.05
C ILE A 10 12.46 -54.20 11.52
N GLY A 11 12.44 -53.59 10.34
CA GLY A 11 13.15 -53.84 9.08
C GLY A 11 12.10 -54.10 8.00
N SER A 12 12.12 -53.36 6.89
CA SER A 12 11.74 -53.86 5.55
C SER A 12 11.85 -52.77 4.49
N LEU A 13 12.69 -53.07 3.50
CA LEU A 13 12.66 -52.51 2.16
C LEU A 13 11.29 -52.73 1.52
N LEU A 14 10.82 -51.75 0.76
CA LEU A 14 10.02 -51.99 -0.45
C LEU A 14 10.48 -51.00 -1.52
N LEU A 15 11.24 -51.53 -2.48
CA LEU A 15 11.26 -51.04 -3.86
C LEU A 15 9.87 -51.27 -4.45
N SER A 16 9.32 -50.32 -5.21
CA SER A 16 8.52 -50.67 -6.38
C SER A 16 8.31 -49.50 -7.36
N ALA A 17 8.61 -49.83 -8.62
CA ALA A 17 8.09 -49.33 -9.89
C ALA A 17 8.12 -47.80 -10.17
N CYS A 18 8.94 -47.33 -11.11
CA CYS A 18 8.79 -47.48 -12.57
C CYS A 18 7.50 -46.79 -13.08
N GLY A 19 7.69 -45.58 -13.61
CA GLY A 19 6.65 -44.75 -14.21
C GLY A 19 7.26 -43.85 -15.29
N LEU A 20 7.83 -44.50 -16.30
CA LEU A 20 8.30 -43.91 -17.54
C LEU A 20 7.07 -43.57 -18.40
N GLN A 21 6.71 -42.30 -18.61
CA GLN A 21 5.98 -41.97 -19.84
C GLN A 21 6.01 -40.48 -20.24
N ARG A 22 6.50 -40.29 -21.48
CA ARG A 22 6.20 -39.24 -22.48
C ARG A 22 6.69 -37.82 -22.23
N GLN A 23 7.91 -37.59 -22.73
CA GLN A 23 8.26 -36.37 -23.43
C GLN A 23 7.47 -36.32 -24.75
N THR A 24 6.54 -35.37 -24.88
CA THR A 24 6.00 -34.96 -26.18
C THR A 24 6.81 -33.78 -26.66
N ALA A 25 7.60 -34.02 -27.71
CA ALA A 25 8.25 -32.99 -28.51
C ALA A 25 7.20 -32.08 -29.15
N ALA A 26 7.19 -30.80 -28.77
CA ALA A 26 6.51 -29.78 -29.54
C ALA A 26 7.42 -29.39 -30.71
N ALA A 27 6.90 -29.61 -31.91
CA ALA A 27 7.55 -29.31 -33.17
C ALA A 27 7.90 -27.81 -33.26
N LEU A 28 9.18 -27.51 -33.48
CA LEU A 28 9.63 -26.23 -34.01
C LEU A 28 9.10 -26.10 -35.44
N VAL A 29 8.10 -25.26 -35.64
CA VAL A 29 7.71 -24.79 -36.97
C VAL A 29 8.72 -23.72 -37.38
N HIS A 30 9.67 -24.10 -38.23
CA HIS A 30 10.53 -23.18 -38.96
C HIS A 30 9.67 -22.35 -39.93
N LEU A 31 9.47 -21.08 -39.62
CA LEU A 31 8.97 -20.11 -40.58
C LEU A 31 10.14 -19.63 -41.46
N PRO A 32 10.00 -19.60 -42.80
CA PRO A 32 11.01 -19.04 -43.68
C PRO A 32 11.05 -17.50 -43.54
N PRO A 33 12.23 -16.87 -43.66
CA PRO A 33 12.33 -15.41 -43.66
C PRO A 33 11.68 -14.80 -44.91
N PRO A 34 11.11 -13.60 -44.82
CA PRO A 34 10.56 -12.90 -45.98
C PRO A 34 11.66 -12.48 -46.97
N PRO A 35 11.35 -12.40 -48.27
CA PRO A 35 12.31 -12.02 -49.29
C PRO A 35 12.73 -10.55 -49.18
N LEU A 36 14.04 -10.33 -49.19
CA LEU A 36 14.68 -9.05 -49.45
C LEU A 36 14.57 -8.73 -50.95
N SER A 37 13.90 -7.64 -51.33
CA SER A 37 14.19 -6.90 -52.57
C SER A 37 13.41 -5.59 -52.68
N ALA A 38 14.17 -4.50 -52.87
CA ALA A 38 13.90 -3.25 -53.62
C ALA A 38 14.54 -2.08 -52.84
N SER A 39 15.82 -1.76 -53.05
CA SER A 39 16.32 -0.90 -54.15
C SER A 39 15.57 0.44 -54.22
N PHE A 40 16.08 1.45 -53.49
CA PHE A 40 15.85 2.85 -53.83
C PHE A 40 17.21 3.55 -53.98
N ALA A 41 17.38 4.12 -55.17
CA ALA A 41 18.50 4.95 -55.59
C ALA A 41 18.53 6.29 -54.81
N PRO A 42 19.67 6.99 -54.78
CA PRO A 42 19.83 8.25 -54.06
C PRO A 42 19.32 9.42 -54.91
N GLU A 43 18.54 10.31 -54.30
CA GLU A 43 18.15 11.59 -54.88
C GLU A 43 18.75 12.76 -54.05
N PRO A 44 19.02 13.91 -54.69
CA PRO A 44 20.08 14.83 -54.30
C PRO A 44 19.61 15.87 -53.27
N GLY A 45 20.54 16.32 -52.41
CA GLY A 45 20.43 17.65 -51.78
C GLY A 45 20.44 18.74 -52.85
N PRO A 46 19.83 19.92 -52.64
CA PRO A 46 20.31 20.92 -51.68
C PRO A 46 19.12 21.64 -50.99
N THR A 47 19.17 22.67 -50.15
CA THR A 47 19.91 23.94 -50.15
C THR A 47 19.50 24.70 -48.87
N ALA A 48 20.42 25.53 -48.36
CA ALA A 48 20.21 26.78 -47.63
C ALA A 48 18.95 26.95 -46.74
N PHE A 49 19.18 26.99 -45.43
CA PHE A 49 18.27 27.54 -44.42
C PHE A 49 18.33 29.08 -44.47
N GLU A 50 17.22 29.73 -44.80
CA GLU A 50 16.99 31.16 -44.51
C GLU A 50 16.28 31.33 -43.15
N PRO A 51 16.46 32.47 -42.44
CA PRO A 51 15.83 32.73 -41.16
C PRO A 51 14.55 33.56 -41.33
N ASP A 52 13.38 32.94 -41.18
CA ASP A 52 12.10 33.66 -41.19
C ASP A 52 11.55 33.94 -39.79
N PHE A 53 11.58 35.23 -39.47
CA PHE A 53 10.47 36.03 -38.92
C PHE A 53 9.58 35.45 -37.80
N CYS A 54 9.83 35.93 -36.58
CA CYS A 54 8.88 35.87 -35.46
C CYS A 54 7.62 36.71 -35.75
N LEU A 55 6.45 36.07 -35.79
CA LEU A 55 5.15 36.74 -35.64
C LEU A 55 4.81 36.91 -34.14
N PRO A 56 4.18 38.03 -33.73
CA PRO A 56 3.70 38.19 -32.36
C PRO A 56 2.45 37.33 -32.13
N VAL A 57 2.55 36.35 -31.24
CA VAL A 57 1.40 35.62 -30.70
C VAL A 57 0.66 36.54 -29.73
N LEU A 58 -0.57 36.93 -30.08
CA LEU A 58 -1.51 37.57 -29.17
C LEU A 58 -1.93 36.58 -28.09
N LEU A 59 -1.33 36.70 -26.90
CA LEU A 59 -1.73 35.98 -25.70
C LEU A 59 -3.10 36.47 -25.24
N THR A 60 -4.12 35.63 -25.37
CA THR A 60 -5.37 35.83 -24.64
C THR A 60 -5.13 35.51 -23.16
N PRO A 61 -5.54 36.38 -22.22
CA PRO A 61 -5.40 36.09 -20.80
C PRO A 61 -6.28 34.89 -20.44
N LEU A 62 -5.65 33.85 -19.90
CA LEU A 62 -6.35 32.70 -19.32
C LEU A 62 -7.27 33.19 -18.18
N PRO A 63 -8.45 32.58 -17.99
CA PRO A 63 -9.31 32.89 -16.85
C PRO A 63 -8.54 32.66 -15.56
N ILE A 64 -8.48 33.70 -14.72
CA ILE A 64 -7.83 33.67 -13.42
C ILE A 64 -8.50 32.54 -12.60
N PRO A 65 -7.75 31.55 -12.09
CA PRO A 65 -8.33 30.52 -11.24
C PRO A 65 -8.99 31.19 -10.03
N PRO A 66 -10.14 30.69 -9.55
CA PRO A 66 -10.77 31.24 -8.37
C PRO A 66 -9.76 31.27 -7.21
N PRO A 67 -9.75 32.33 -6.39
CA PRO A 67 -8.83 32.41 -5.27
C PRO A 67 -9.02 31.16 -4.40
N PRO A 68 -7.92 30.56 -3.89
CA PRO A 68 -8.02 29.45 -2.97
C PRO A 68 -8.94 29.86 -1.81
N ILE A 69 -9.93 29.02 -1.51
CA ILE A 69 -10.80 29.20 -0.34
C ILE A 69 -9.86 29.39 0.86
N PRO A 70 -9.98 30.47 1.65
CA PRO A 70 -9.13 30.68 2.81
C PRO A 70 -9.21 29.49 3.75
N GLU A 71 -8.21 28.62 3.68
CA GLU A 71 -8.08 27.50 4.57
C GLU A 71 -7.79 28.06 5.95
N ARG A 72 -8.67 27.76 6.91
CA ARG A 72 -8.51 28.19 8.30
C ARG A 72 -7.13 27.76 8.75
N GLN A 73 -6.24 28.72 9.05
CA GLN A 73 -4.90 28.42 9.52
C GLN A 73 -5.00 27.40 10.67
N PRO A 74 -4.45 26.18 10.50
CA PRO A 74 -4.49 25.19 11.55
C PRO A 74 -3.72 25.75 12.74
N ALA A 75 -4.30 25.58 13.93
CA ALA A 75 -3.60 25.84 15.17
C ALA A 75 -2.25 25.11 15.14
N SER A 76 -1.20 25.75 15.68
CA SER A 76 0.18 25.23 15.68
C SER A 76 0.22 23.73 15.99
N ASP A 77 1.04 22.97 15.26
CA ASP A 77 1.14 21.50 15.38
C ASP A 77 1.27 21.01 16.84
N SER A 78 1.82 21.85 17.74
CA SER A 78 1.92 21.58 19.18
C SER A 78 0.59 21.21 19.87
N ILE A 79 -0.56 21.73 19.43
CA ILE A 79 -1.85 21.41 20.09
C ILE A 79 -2.31 19.97 19.86
N TYR A 80 -1.75 19.29 18.86
CA TYR A 80 -2.17 17.95 18.45
C TYR A 80 -1.43 16.83 19.19
N TYR A 81 -0.30 17.13 19.84
CA TYR A 81 0.66 16.11 20.28
C TYR A 81 0.95 16.10 21.78
N ASN A 82 -0.09 16.05 22.62
CA ASN A 82 0.07 15.99 24.08
C ASN A 82 0.13 14.55 24.66
N LEU A 83 0.23 13.50 23.83
CA LEU A 83 0.37 12.12 24.32
C LEU A 83 1.83 11.67 24.23
N PRO A 84 2.26 10.76 25.11
CA PRO A 84 3.63 10.25 25.12
C PRO A 84 4.00 9.63 23.77
N LEU A 85 5.24 9.88 23.38
CA LEU A 85 5.88 9.21 22.25
C LEU A 85 6.54 7.93 22.76
N PRO A 86 6.55 6.86 21.95
CA PRO A 86 7.36 5.69 22.24
C PRO A 86 8.85 6.08 22.26
N PRO A 87 9.68 5.36 23.02
CA PRO A 87 11.12 5.54 22.95
C PRO A 87 11.62 5.27 21.53
N LEU A 88 12.65 6.01 21.13
CA LEU A 88 13.26 5.83 19.82
C LEU A 88 13.93 4.46 19.70
N PRO A 89 13.85 3.83 18.52
CA PRO A 89 14.50 2.56 18.26
C PRO A 89 16.03 2.73 18.33
N ARG A 90 16.73 1.69 18.79
CA ARG A 90 18.21 1.65 18.85
C ARG A 90 18.85 1.10 17.57
N TYR A 91 18.05 0.79 16.57
CA TYR A 91 18.46 0.19 15.30
C TYR A 91 17.92 1.04 14.14
N PRO A 92 18.56 0.98 12.96
CA PRO A 92 18.04 1.66 11.77
C PRO A 92 16.63 1.15 11.44
N VAL A 93 15.68 2.07 11.34
CA VAL A 93 14.30 1.79 10.94
C VAL A 93 14.11 2.13 9.48
N ALA A 94 13.19 1.44 8.81
CA ALA A 94 12.74 1.77 7.46
C ALA A 94 13.84 1.70 6.40
N GLN A 95 14.88 0.86 6.62
CA GLN A 95 15.87 0.53 5.59
C GLN A 95 15.32 -0.51 4.61
N ASP A 96 14.47 -1.40 5.11
CA ASP A 96 13.78 -2.43 4.34
C ASP A 96 12.40 -2.72 4.98
N THR A 97 11.60 -3.58 4.34
CA THR A 97 10.28 -3.94 4.87
C THR A 97 10.36 -4.73 6.19
N GLN A 98 11.43 -5.47 6.45
CA GLN A 98 11.56 -6.28 7.65
C GLN A 98 11.83 -5.42 8.90
N SER A 99 12.80 -4.52 8.82
CA SER A 99 13.10 -3.52 9.84
C SER A 99 11.90 -2.60 10.09
N LEU A 100 11.19 -2.19 9.04
CA LEU A 100 9.93 -1.45 9.18
C LEU A 100 8.88 -2.28 9.92
N ALA A 101 8.63 -3.52 9.52
CA ALA A 101 7.63 -4.39 10.14
C ALA A 101 7.90 -4.58 11.64
N ALA A 102 9.16 -4.83 12.02
CA ALA A 102 9.56 -4.98 13.42
C ALA A 102 9.28 -3.70 14.23
N TYR A 103 9.59 -2.53 13.67
CA TYR A 103 9.32 -1.27 14.34
C TYR A 103 7.81 -0.97 14.43
N LEU A 104 7.04 -1.30 13.39
CA LEU A 104 5.58 -1.15 13.40
C LEU A 104 4.92 -2.06 14.44
N ASP A 105 5.43 -3.27 14.66
CA ASP A 105 4.95 -4.16 15.71
C ASP A 105 5.20 -3.57 17.10
N PHE A 106 6.39 -3.02 17.33
CA PHE A 106 6.71 -2.28 18.55
C PHE A 106 5.78 -1.07 18.77
N LEU A 107 5.57 -0.24 17.74
CA LEU A 107 4.65 0.89 17.80
C LEU A 107 3.22 0.45 18.10
N ALA A 108 2.78 -0.65 17.50
CA ALA A 108 1.45 -1.21 17.73
C ALA A 108 1.26 -1.62 19.20
N ALA A 109 2.22 -2.37 19.75
CA ALA A 109 2.20 -2.78 21.16
C ALA A 109 2.19 -1.56 22.10
N PHE A 110 3.02 -0.56 21.83
CA PHE A 110 3.03 0.68 22.60
C PHE A 110 1.66 1.37 22.61
N TYR A 111 1.03 1.57 21.44
CA TYR A 111 -0.27 2.24 21.37
C TYR A 111 -1.42 1.44 22.00
N GLU A 112 -1.36 0.12 21.93
CA GLU A 112 -2.29 -0.77 22.63
C GLU A 112 -2.18 -0.65 24.15
N GLU A 113 -0.96 -0.64 24.68
CA GLU A 113 -0.68 -0.49 26.11
C GLU A 113 -1.17 0.86 26.65
N GLN A 114 -1.06 1.94 25.87
CA GLN A 114 -1.60 3.24 26.25
C GLN A 114 -3.14 3.26 26.36
N GLY A 115 -3.83 2.24 25.82
CA GLY A 115 -5.29 2.11 25.92
C GLY A 115 -6.08 3.26 25.29
N ILE A 116 -5.46 4.05 24.40
CA ILE A 116 -6.01 5.30 23.86
C ILE A 116 -7.30 5.00 23.08
N ARG A 117 -8.40 5.63 23.51
CA ARG A 117 -9.73 5.44 22.93
C ARG A 117 -9.97 6.32 21.71
N TYR A 118 -10.79 5.81 20.80
CA TYR A 118 -11.18 6.54 19.60
C TYR A 118 -11.86 7.87 19.95
N ARG A 119 -11.36 8.97 19.38
CA ARG A 119 -11.84 10.36 19.61
C ARG A 119 -11.86 10.80 21.08
N SER A 120 -11.10 10.16 21.95
CA SER A 120 -10.92 10.65 23.34
C SER A 120 -10.04 11.90 23.44
N ALA A 121 -9.21 12.19 22.43
CA ALA A 121 -8.31 13.35 22.40
C ALA A 121 -7.97 13.73 20.95
N PRO A 122 -7.27 14.87 20.71
CA PRO A 122 -6.72 15.17 19.39
C PRO A 122 -5.88 14.00 18.84
N LEU A 123 -6.01 13.76 17.54
CA LEU A 123 -5.33 12.68 16.81
C LEU A 123 -5.59 11.25 17.37
N THR A 124 -6.73 10.97 17.99
CA THR A 124 -7.10 9.61 18.40
C THR A 124 -8.20 8.99 17.53
N ASP A 125 -8.48 9.56 16.35
CA ASP A 125 -9.26 8.91 15.31
C ASP A 125 -8.36 8.13 14.33
N CYS A 126 -8.97 7.48 13.32
CA CYS A 126 -8.25 6.59 12.41
C CYS A 126 -7.09 7.28 11.67
N SER A 127 -7.32 8.46 11.10
CA SER A 127 -6.28 9.28 10.48
C SER A 127 -5.33 9.91 11.50
N GLY A 128 -5.82 10.24 12.70
CA GLY A 128 -5.01 10.81 13.76
C GLY A 128 -3.92 9.86 14.24
N LEU A 129 -4.25 8.57 14.39
CA LEU A 129 -3.25 7.54 14.68
C LEU A 129 -2.15 7.50 13.61
N MET A 130 -2.49 7.65 12.33
CA MET A 130 -1.50 7.65 11.26
C MET A 130 -0.53 8.83 11.41
N HIS A 131 -1.02 10.02 11.71
CA HIS A 131 -0.17 11.19 12.02
C HIS A 131 0.77 10.96 13.20
N ARG A 132 0.33 10.22 14.22
CA ARG A 132 1.20 9.85 15.35
C ARG A 132 2.29 8.88 14.93
N ILE A 133 1.94 7.90 14.10
CA ILE A 133 2.91 6.93 13.54
C ILE A 133 3.91 7.65 12.63
N PHE A 134 3.45 8.54 11.74
CA PHE A 134 4.30 9.34 10.86
C PHE A 134 5.31 10.15 11.66
N ARG A 135 4.87 10.82 12.73
CA ARG A 135 5.76 11.56 13.61
C ARG A 135 6.84 10.67 14.21
N ASN A 136 6.49 9.51 14.77
CA ASN A 136 7.49 8.59 15.34
C ASN A 136 8.49 8.11 14.28
N LEU A 137 7.99 7.79 13.08
CA LEU A 137 8.83 7.38 11.97
C LEU A 137 9.78 8.50 11.53
N GLN A 138 9.33 9.75 11.50
CA GLN A 138 10.17 10.91 11.19
C GLN A 138 11.21 11.19 12.28
N GLU A 139 10.86 11.02 13.56
CA GLU A 139 11.82 11.14 14.65
C GLU A 139 12.88 10.02 14.60
N ALA A 140 12.49 8.81 14.22
CA ALA A 140 13.41 7.68 14.04
C ALA A 140 14.20 7.75 12.71
N CYS A 141 13.62 8.34 11.67
CA CYS A 141 14.17 8.43 10.31
C CYS A 141 13.79 9.79 9.68
N PRO A 142 14.58 10.85 9.92
CA PRO A 142 14.25 12.22 9.50
C PRO A 142 14.13 12.44 7.99
N SER A 143 14.62 11.51 7.17
CA SER A 143 14.49 11.56 5.71
C SER A 143 13.09 11.21 5.19
N LEU A 144 12.22 10.62 6.03
CA LEU A 144 10.85 10.31 5.63
C LEU A 144 10.01 11.60 5.57
N ASP A 145 9.40 11.84 4.41
CA ASP A 145 8.48 12.96 4.21
C ASP A 145 7.04 12.49 4.41
N PHE A 146 6.37 12.99 5.44
CA PHE A 146 4.96 12.76 5.71
C PHE A 146 4.25 14.09 5.96
N PRO A 147 2.96 14.22 5.60
CA PRO A 147 2.23 15.46 5.82
C PRO A 147 1.94 15.68 7.30
N SER A 148 1.95 16.94 7.71
CA SER A 148 1.45 17.34 9.03
C SER A 148 -0.09 17.25 9.10
N PRO A 149 -0.67 17.19 10.31
CA PRO A 149 -2.11 17.31 10.49
C PRO A 149 -2.69 18.59 9.88
N ALA A 150 -1.92 19.68 9.90
CA ALA A 150 -2.26 20.95 9.27
C ALA A 150 -2.56 20.85 7.76
N THR A 151 -1.85 19.97 7.05
CA THR A 151 -1.94 19.86 5.58
C THR A 151 -2.80 18.67 5.13
N ALA A 152 -2.83 17.58 5.89
CA ALA A 152 -3.55 16.37 5.51
C ALA A 152 -4.24 15.65 6.69
N ARG A 153 -5.05 16.36 7.49
CA ARG A 153 -5.64 15.82 8.73
C ARG A 153 -6.45 14.54 8.58
N SER A 154 -7.27 14.45 7.52
CA SER A 154 -8.28 13.40 7.37
C SER A 154 -7.79 12.25 6.50
N SER A 155 -8.39 11.07 6.59
CA SER A 155 -8.04 9.92 5.73
C SER A 155 -8.17 10.23 4.24
N ARG A 156 -9.12 11.08 3.84
CA ARG A 156 -9.27 11.59 2.46
C ARG A 156 -8.13 12.52 2.04
N ALA A 157 -7.74 13.42 2.94
CA ALA A 157 -6.65 14.35 2.69
C ALA A 157 -5.30 13.61 2.63
N LEU A 158 -5.09 12.60 3.48
CA LEU A 158 -3.95 11.69 3.39
C LEU A 158 -3.92 10.96 2.04
N ALA A 159 -5.05 10.37 1.61
CA ALA A 159 -5.11 9.72 0.30
C ALA A 159 -4.78 10.70 -0.83
N ARG A 160 -5.31 11.93 -0.77
CA ARG A 160 -5.02 12.98 -1.74
C ARG A 160 -3.54 13.33 -1.77
N TRP A 161 -2.92 13.49 -0.61
CA TRP A 161 -1.49 13.80 -0.49
C TRP A 161 -0.60 12.71 -1.13
N TYR A 162 -0.90 11.44 -0.91
CA TYR A 162 -0.19 10.33 -1.57
C TYR A 162 -0.47 10.29 -3.07
N TYR A 163 -1.69 10.59 -3.51
CA TYR A 163 -2.05 10.61 -4.93
C TYR A 163 -1.31 11.71 -5.69
N ASP A 164 -1.28 12.93 -5.15
CA ASP A 164 -0.60 14.07 -5.78
C ASP A 164 0.92 13.86 -5.91
N ARG A 165 1.47 12.90 -5.16
CA ARG A 165 2.88 12.44 -5.22
C ARG A 165 3.10 11.20 -6.10
N GLY A 166 2.05 10.65 -6.72
CA GLY A 166 2.14 9.41 -7.50
C GLY A 166 2.38 8.15 -6.65
N GLN A 167 2.09 8.22 -5.34
CA GLN A 167 2.36 7.15 -4.36
C GLN A 167 1.09 6.42 -3.88
N LEU A 168 -0.07 6.75 -4.45
CA LEU A 168 -1.35 6.08 -4.15
C LEU A 168 -1.75 5.18 -5.30
N SER A 169 -1.96 3.90 -5.03
CA SER A 169 -2.60 2.97 -5.95
C SER A 169 -4.10 2.87 -5.66
N ILE A 170 -4.93 3.09 -6.67
CA ILE A 170 -6.39 2.91 -6.57
C ILE A 170 -6.72 1.44 -6.82
N ILE A 171 -7.57 0.87 -5.95
CA ILE A 171 -7.89 -0.57 -6.00
C ILE A 171 -9.24 -0.78 -6.68
N HIS A 172 -9.19 -1.39 -7.86
CA HIS A 172 -10.37 -1.81 -8.61
C HIS A 172 -10.82 -3.22 -8.22
N HIS A 173 -9.85 -4.14 -8.08
CA HIS A 173 -10.07 -5.54 -7.76
C HIS A 173 -9.16 -5.98 -6.61
N ALA A 174 -9.76 -6.22 -5.45
CA ALA A 174 -9.00 -6.49 -4.22
C ALA A 174 -8.18 -7.80 -4.29
N ALA A 175 -8.66 -8.82 -4.98
CA ALA A 175 -7.95 -10.09 -5.16
C ALA A 175 -6.65 -9.90 -5.96
N ASP A 176 -6.76 -9.22 -7.10
CA ASP A 176 -5.64 -8.99 -8.03
C ASP A 176 -4.58 -8.05 -7.43
N SER A 177 -4.99 -7.17 -6.52
CA SER A 177 -4.12 -6.22 -5.84
C SER A 177 -3.56 -6.74 -4.51
N SER A 178 -3.84 -7.99 -4.12
CA SER A 178 -3.48 -8.53 -2.80
C SER A 178 -1.98 -8.42 -2.47
N HIS A 179 -1.09 -8.53 -3.47
CA HIS A 179 0.35 -8.35 -3.33
C HIS A 179 0.77 -6.97 -2.79
N LEU A 180 -0.09 -5.95 -2.89
CA LEU A 180 0.17 -4.61 -2.32
C LEU A 180 -0.04 -4.58 -0.80
N ILE A 181 -0.71 -5.58 -0.22
CA ILE A 181 -0.93 -5.71 1.22
C ILE A 181 0.33 -6.32 1.85
N ARG A 182 1.15 -5.46 2.45
CA ARG A 182 2.40 -5.82 3.13
C ARG A 182 2.60 -4.93 4.37
N PRO A 183 3.42 -5.32 5.35
CA PRO A 183 3.74 -4.44 6.48
C PRO A 183 4.19 -3.06 6.00
N GLY A 184 3.61 -2.00 6.58
CA GLY A 184 3.83 -0.64 6.11
C GLY A 184 2.84 -0.13 5.05
N ALA A 185 1.92 -0.96 4.56
CA ALA A 185 0.84 -0.52 3.69
C ALA A 185 -0.24 0.25 4.48
N LEU A 186 -0.56 1.45 4.02
CA LEU A 186 -1.70 2.24 4.45
C LEU A 186 -2.92 1.89 3.59
N LEU A 187 -3.87 1.15 4.16
CA LEU A 187 -5.09 0.76 3.47
C LEU A 187 -6.19 1.80 3.73
N PHE A 188 -6.75 2.33 2.64
CA PHE A 188 -7.87 3.25 2.67
C PHE A 188 -9.16 2.50 2.35
N PHE A 189 -10.18 2.70 3.20
CA PHE A 189 -11.46 2.04 3.05
C PHE A 189 -12.57 3.04 2.75
N GLY A 190 -13.44 2.64 1.83
CA GLY A 190 -14.58 3.42 1.40
C GLY A 190 -15.70 3.51 2.44
N ARG A 191 -16.83 4.08 2.02
CA ARG A 191 -18.04 4.15 2.84
C ARG A 191 -18.62 2.76 3.12
N ASN A 192 -19.03 2.54 4.37
CA ASN A 192 -19.66 1.28 4.79
C ASN A 192 -20.92 0.98 3.96
N GLY A 193 -21.02 -0.25 3.45
CA GLY A 193 -22.16 -0.72 2.64
C GLY A 193 -22.20 -0.16 1.21
N ARG A 194 -21.24 0.69 0.82
CA ARG A 194 -21.11 1.18 -0.56
C ARG A 194 -20.06 0.38 -1.31
N ARG A 195 -20.39 -0.05 -2.53
CA ARG A 195 -19.45 -0.64 -3.49
C ARG A 195 -18.98 0.40 -4.49
N PHE A 196 -17.68 0.44 -4.72
CA PHE A 196 -17.01 1.29 -5.69
C PHE A 196 -16.53 0.37 -6.81
N ARG A 197 -17.23 0.38 -7.95
CA ARG A 197 -16.90 -0.49 -9.11
C ARG A 197 -15.75 0.07 -9.93
N SER A 198 -15.71 1.38 -10.09
CA SER A 198 -14.67 2.11 -10.82
C SER A 198 -14.28 3.33 -9.99
N PRO A 199 -13.63 3.13 -8.83
CA PRO A 199 -13.21 4.24 -8.00
C PRO A 199 -12.22 5.13 -8.77
N ASP A 200 -12.40 6.43 -8.65
CA ASP A 200 -11.45 7.46 -9.09
C ASP A 200 -11.09 8.36 -7.91
N ILE A 201 -9.96 9.07 -8.00
CA ILE A 201 -9.49 9.91 -6.89
C ILE A 201 -10.48 11.02 -6.50
N GLY A 202 -11.19 11.59 -7.48
CA GLY A 202 -12.19 12.63 -7.24
C GLY A 202 -13.32 12.09 -6.37
N GLN A 203 -13.85 10.91 -6.71
CA GLN A 203 -14.86 10.22 -5.92
C GLN A 203 -14.35 9.83 -4.53
N LEU A 204 -13.12 9.30 -4.43
CA LEU A 204 -12.55 8.80 -3.19
C LEU A 204 -12.21 9.91 -2.18
N CYS A 205 -11.68 11.04 -2.65
CA CYS A 205 -11.30 12.17 -1.80
C CYS A 205 -12.48 13.11 -1.48
N HIS A 206 -13.62 12.98 -2.17
CA HIS A 206 -14.84 13.71 -1.82
C HIS A 206 -15.42 13.26 -0.47
N SER A 207 -16.29 14.08 0.15
CA SER A 207 -16.78 13.97 1.54
C SER A 207 -17.27 12.59 2.02
N ARG A 208 -17.64 11.68 1.10
CA ARG A 208 -18.18 10.35 1.40
C ARG A 208 -17.49 9.20 0.66
N GLY A 209 -16.32 9.44 0.07
CA GLY A 209 -15.51 8.42 -0.60
C GLY A 209 -14.83 7.53 0.42
N ILE A 210 -13.65 7.94 0.88
CA ILE A 210 -12.89 7.28 1.95
C ILE A 210 -13.47 7.69 3.32
N GLN A 211 -13.65 6.70 4.19
CA GLN A 211 -14.16 6.88 5.56
C GLN A 211 -13.27 6.28 6.63
N HIS A 212 -12.32 5.42 6.26
CA HIS A 212 -11.43 4.79 7.22
C HIS A 212 -10.03 4.58 6.62
N ILE A 213 -9.05 4.52 7.50
CA ILE A 213 -7.66 4.21 7.17
C ILE A 213 -7.09 3.32 8.26
N GLY A 214 -6.17 2.43 7.90
CA GLY A 214 -5.38 1.67 8.86
C GLY A 214 -4.03 1.28 8.28
N LEU A 215 -3.14 0.85 9.16
CA LEU A 215 -1.79 0.46 8.82
C LEU A 215 -1.63 -1.06 8.94
N VAL A 216 -1.15 -1.71 7.89
CA VAL A 216 -0.82 -3.14 7.93
C VAL A 216 0.46 -3.32 8.74
N VAL A 217 0.41 -4.16 9.77
CA VAL A 217 1.56 -4.47 10.63
C VAL A 217 2.07 -5.90 10.46
N SER A 218 1.22 -6.82 10.03
CA SER A 218 1.61 -8.19 9.67
C SER A 218 0.68 -8.77 8.62
N VAL A 219 1.17 -9.77 7.88
CA VAL A 219 0.47 -10.43 6.79
C VAL A 219 0.71 -11.94 6.88
N ASP A 220 -0.36 -12.70 6.74
CA ASP A 220 -0.34 -14.15 6.64
C ASP A 220 -0.51 -14.52 5.16
N TYR A 221 0.41 -15.31 4.62
CA TYR A 221 0.37 -15.80 3.24
C TYR A 221 -0.11 -17.25 3.19
N ASP A 222 -0.80 -17.62 2.11
CA ASP A 222 -1.11 -19.02 1.81
C ASP A 222 0.07 -19.75 1.14
N ALA A 223 -0.12 -21.03 0.84
CA ALA A 223 0.90 -21.88 0.22
C ALA A 223 1.34 -21.39 -1.16
N ASP A 224 0.51 -20.61 -1.85
CA ASP A 224 0.80 -20.05 -3.18
C ASP A 224 1.46 -18.66 -3.08
N GLY A 225 1.78 -18.20 -1.86
CA GLY A 225 2.37 -16.88 -1.61
C GLY A 225 1.38 -15.72 -1.75
N THR A 226 0.07 -16.01 -1.81
CA THR A 226 -0.98 -14.99 -1.87
C THR A 226 -1.38 -14.56 -0.46
N VAL A 227 -1.78 -13.31 -0.28
CA VAL A 227 -2.21 -12.80 1.03
C VAL A 227 -3.49 -13.51 1.46
N ALA A 228 -3.42 -14.34 2.49
CA ALA A 228 -4.57 -15.03 3.06
C ALA A 228 -5.30 -14.15 4.09
N ALA A 229 -4.53 -13.47 4.95
CA ALA A 229 -5.02 -12.55 5.96
C ALA A 229 -4.00 -11.45 6.29
N TYR A 230 -4.44 -10.41 6.97
CA TYR A 230 -3.53 -9.39 7.50
C TYR A 230 -4.03 -8.80 8.81
N THR A 231 -3.09 -8.26 9.58
CA THR A 231 -3.36 -7.51 10.81
C THR A 231 -3.26 -6.02 10.55
N LEU A 232 -4.32 -5.30 10.90
CA LEU A 232 -4.40 -3.85 10.76
C LEU A 232 -4.27 -3.19 12.15
N LEU A 233 -3.30 -2.30 12.31
CA LEU A 233 -3.27 -1.33 13.40
C LEU A 233 -4.13 -0.13 13.00
N HIS A 234 -5.18 0.13 13.76
CA HIS A 234 -6.03 1.29 13.52
C HIS A 234 -6.77 1.74 14.78
N ALA A 235 -7.43 2.90 14.69
CA ALA A 235 -8.43 3.33 15.68
C ALA A 235 -9.84 2.94 15.15
N PRO A 236 -10.44 1.82 15.59
CA PRO A 236 -11.52 1.17 14.84
C PRO A 236 -12.83 1.97 14.79
N ARG A 237 -13.32 2.45 15.94
CA ARG A 237 -14.60 3.16 16.06
C ARG A 237 -14.77 3.79 17.45
N PRO A 238 -15.71 4.73 17.64
CA PRO A 238 -16.04 5.29 18.96
C PRO A 238 -16.23 4.20 20.03
N GLY A 239 -15.66 4.44 21.22
CA GLY A 239 -15.74 3.52 22.36
C GLY A 239 -14.75 2.36 22.33
N GLN A 240 -13.94 2.23 21.29
CA GLN A 240 -12.89 1.21 21.19
C GLN A 240 -11.50 1.85 21.27
N SER A 241 -10.53 1.12 21.80
CA SER A 241 -9.13 1.55 21.85
C SER A 241 -8.41 1.22 20.54
N ILE A 242 -7.32 1.97 20.28
CA ILE A 242 -6.37 1.63 19.23
C ILE A 242 -5.89 0.20 19.45
N SER A 243 -5.94 -0.60 18.40
CA SER A 243 -5.61 -2.03 18.48
C SER A 243 -5.22 -2.60 17.13
N ARG A 244 -4.47 -3.69 17.19
CA ARG A 244 -4.26 -4.64 16.11
C ARG A 244 -5.48 -5.53 15.98
N VAL A 245 -6.02 -5.60 14.77
CA VAL A 245 -7.15 -6.46 14.45
C VAL A 245 -6.74 -7.43 13.34
N ASN A 246 -6.67 -8.73 13.65
CA ASN A 246 -6.47 -9.78 12.65
C ASN A 246 -7.83 -10.40 12.29
N ARG A 247 -8.55 -9.77 11.35
CA ARG A 247 -9.86 -10.26 10.86
C ARG A 247 -10.05 -10.09 9.36
N TYR A 248 -9.05 -9.57 8.68
CA TYR A 248 -9.13 -9.15 7.28
C TYR A 248 -8.52 -10.22 6.41
N ARG A 249 -9.30 -10.70 5.43
CA ARG A 249 -8.99 -11.90 4.66
C ARG A 249 -9.64 -11.85 3.29
N THR A 250 -9.12 -12.65 2.37
CA THR A 250 -9.63 -12.82 1.01
C THR A 250 -11.09 -13.31 1.03
N ASN A 251 -11.37 -14.30 1.88
CA ASN A 251 -12.67 -14.95 2.02
C ASN A 251 -13.30 -14.58 3.37
N PRO A 252 -14.03 -13.46 3.49
CA PRO A 252 -14.64 -13.07 4.75
C PRO A 252 -15.71 -14.09 5.18
N LYS A 253 -15.85 -14.31 6.50
CA LYS A 253 -16.82 -15.25 7.07
C LYS A 253 -18.26 -15.00 6.63
N ALA A 254 -18.60 -13.73 6.38
CA ALA A 254 -19.90 -13.35 5.85
C ALA A 254 -19.74 -12.97 4.36
N PRO A 255 -20.44 -13.65 3.44
CA PRO A 255 -20.20 -13.53 1.99
C PRO A 255 -20.57 -12.16 1.41
N HIS A 256 -21.38 -11.36 2.12
CA HIS A 256 -21.72 -10.01 1.70
C HIS A 256 -20.62 -8.99 2.03
N LEU A 257 -19.60 -9.35 2.80
CA LEU A 257 -18.48 -8.47 3.10
C LEU A 257 -17.48 -8.46 1.93
N PRO A 258 -16.84 -7.32 1.64
CA PRO A 258 -15.80 -7.24 0.63
C PRO A 258 -14.54 -8.01 1.06
N ALA A 259 -13.90 -8.69 0.10
CA ALA A 259 -12.57 -9.26 0.27
C ALA A 259 -11.58 -8.19 0.75
N TYR A 260 -10.73 -8.54 1.71
CA TYR A 260 -9.76 -7.63 2.35
C TYR A 260 -10.36 -6.32 2.87
N GLY A 261 -11.67 -6.25 3.10
CA GLY A 261 -12.32 -5.03 3.55
C GLY A 261 -12.42 -4.92 5.06
N ASN A 262 -12.62 -3.69 5.54
CA ASN A 262 -12.91 -3.44 6.94
C ASN A 262 -14.41 -3.52 7.21
N TRP A 263 -14.88 -4.70 7.65
CA TRP A 263 -16.32 -4.99 7.76
C TRP A 263 -17.02 -4.69 6.42
N GLY A 264 -18.09 -3.89 6.40
CA GLY A 264 -18.78 -3.54 5.16
C GLY A 264 -18.08 -2.47 4.31
N GLN A 265 -16.88 -2.01 4.71
CA GLN A 265 -16.10 -1.02 3.96
C GLN A 265 -15.14 -1.71 2.98
N GLN A 266 -15.30 -1.42 1.70
CA GLN A 266 -14.40 -1.92 0.64
C GLN A 266 -13.02 -1.26 0.76
N TRP A 267 -11.95 -2.03 0.57
CA TRP A 267 -10.60 -1.50 0.33
C TRP A 267 -10.55 -0.85 -1.05
N VAL A 268 -10.22 0.45 -1.11
CA VAL A 268 -10.37 1.28 -2.32
C VAL A 268 -9.08 1.95 -2.78
N ALA A 269 -8.08 2.07 -1.90
CA ALA A 269 -6.76 2.58 -2.24
C ALA A 269 -5.71 2.07 -1.26
N VAL A 270 -4.45 2.11 -1.67
CA VAL A 270 -3.28 1.79 -0.84
C VAL A 270 -2.13 2.74 -1.13
N ALA A 271 -1.39 3.08 -0.08
CA ALA A 271 -0.07 3.69 -0.16
C ALA A 271 0.90 2.91 0.73
N HIS A 272 2.20 3.15 0.62
CA HIS A 272 3.22 2.52 1.46
C HIS A 272 4.03 3.58 2.20
N LEU A 273 4.33 3.34 3.48
CA LEU A 273 5.13 4.24 4.32
C LEU A 273 6.54 4.45 3.79
N ILE A 274 7.09 3.40 3.16
CA ILE A 274 8.34 3.45 2.44
C ILE A 274 8.07 3.00 1.01
N SER A 275 8.62 3.73 0.04
CA SER A 275 8.69 3.22 -1.32
C SER A 275 9.77 2.15 -1.32
N GLU A 276 9.42 0.91 -1.66
CA GLU A 276 10.49 0.03 -2.12
C GLU A 276 11.02 0.58 -3.44
N PRO A 277 12.33 0.45 -3.71
CA PRO A 277 12.79 0.56 -5.08
C PRO A 277 11.95 -0.43 -5.91
N PRO A 278 11.47 -0.05 -7.10
CA PRO A 278 10.79 -0.99 -7.98
C PRO A 278 11.66 -2.25 -8.09
N PRO A 279 11.09 -3.47 -8.00
CA PRO A 279 11.88 -4.67 -8.24
C PRO A 279 12.54 -4.47 -9.59
N ASP A 280 13.87 -4.59 -9.65
CA ASP A 280 14.62 -4.48 -10.90
C ASP A 280 13.89 -5.32 -11.93
N LEU A 281 13.28 -4.67 -12.91
CA LEU A 281 12.61 -5.35 -14.01
C LEU A 281 13.72 -6.13 -14.73
N PRO A 282 13.62 -7.46 -14.84
CA PRO A 282 14.62 -8.26 -15.55
C PRO A 282 14.74 -7.86 -17.02
#